data_AF-A0A9R0Z9I2-F1
#
_entry.id   AF-A0A9R0Z9I2-F1
#
_cell.length_a   1.000
_cell.length_b   1.000
_cell.length_c   1.000
_cell.angle_alpha   90.00
_cell.angle_beta   90.00
_cell.angle_gamma   90.00
#
_symmetry.space_group_name_H-M   'P 1'
#
loop_
_entity.id
_entity.type
_entity.pdbx_description
1 polymer ?
#
loop_
_entity_poly.entity_id
_entity_poly.type
_entity_poly.pdbx_seq_one_letter_code
_entity_poly.pdbx_strand_id
1 'polypeptide(L)'
;MQDRRTNPSYSRRASLVYTPAPAKKGGDLKSAKTPQTLSAKKRRDPGDTGNKSTPDSNGENGSVAPMTQSGAENKPKDKDEIGLLREQVDELQKQLVEKEEALRSAESTVSEMNAVYSTVDGLKRQVAEKEALIKYANSQLQNAKIMLADKQASLEKLEWEVKTSNKKVEDLQGDVSNMEFEISSFVTLFEKISENVSDDCHDGSIPSYDLEALQSVSEIDKIEVDKIEQERVTYAEALAAARANPNEEQLSSVAEARSRLQVLVVQ
;
A
#
# COMPACT_ATOMS: atom_id res chain seq x y z
N MET A 1 8.97 -53.81 24.83
CA MET A 1 9.30 -52.71 23.90
C MET A 1 8.26 -51.62 24.11
N GLN A 2 8.53 -50.66 24.98
CA GLN A 2 7.61 -49.57 25.30
C GLN A 2 8.33 -48.25 25.02
N ASP A 3 7.94 -47.64 23.91
CA ASP A 3 8.45 -46.36 23.44
C ASP A 3 7.96 -45.25 24.37
N ARG A 4 8.89 -44.70 25.15
CA ARG A 4 8.64 -43.52 25.99
C ARG A 4 8.66 -42.29 25.09
N ARG A 5 7.50 -41.66 24.92
CA ARG A 5 7.34 -40.37 24.22
C ARG A 5 8.20 -39.29 24.88
N THR A 6 9.12 -38.74 24.11
CA THR A 6 9.93 -37.56 24.44
C THR A 6 9.06 -36.31 24.33
N ASN A 7 8.90 -35.56 25.43
CA ASN A 7 8.24 -34.27 25.42
C ASN A 7 9.12 -33.22 24.70
N PRO A 8 8.61 -32.45 23.72
CA PRO A 8 9.36 -31.35 23.14
C PRO A 8 9.21 -30.10 24.02
N SER A 9 10.32 -29.66 24.61
CA SER A 9 10.44 -28.44 25.41
C SER A 9 10.13 -27.19 24.57
N TYR A 10 9.15 -26.41 25.02
CA TYR A 10 8.76 -25.13 24.43
C TYR A 10 9.90 -24.09 24.59
N SER A 11 10.67 -23.85 23.53
CA SER A 11 11.67 -22.78 23.50
C SER A 11 11.01 -21.45 23.10
N ARG A 12 10.65 -20.61 24.08
CA ARG A 12 10.28 -19.20 23.83
C ARG A 12 11.54 -18.43 23.41
N ARG A 13 11.91 -18.45 22.13
CA ARG A 13 12.77 -17.41 21.57
C ARG A 13 11.91 -16.19 21.27
N ALA A 14 11.85 -15.24 22.21
CA ALA A 14 11.43 -13.89 21.88
C ALA A 14 12.51 -13.27 20.99
N SER A 15 12.21 -13.08 19.71
CA SER A 15 13.07 -12.30 18.81
C SER A 15 13.00 -10.84 19.23
N LEU A 16 14.08 -10.33 19.83
CA LEU A 16 14.24 -8.91 20.10
C LEU A 16 14.49 -8.19 18.76
N VAL A 17 13.47 -7.55 18.19
CA VAL A 17 13.62 -6.68 17.03
C VAL A 17 14.14 -5.33 17.53
N TYR A 18 15.43 -5.07 17.34
CA TYR A 18 16.02 -3.76 17.60
C TYR A 18 15.53 -2.77 16.55
N THR A 19 14.75 -1.77 16.97
CA THR A 19 14.36 -0.63 16.15
C THR A 19 15.23 0.57 16.53
N PRO A 20 16.04 1.12 15.59
CA PRO A 20 16.75 2.38 15.84
C PRO A 20 15.76 3.53 16.04
N ALA A 21 15.97 4.32 17.09
CA ALA A 21 15.13 5.48 17.40
C ALA A 21 15.18 6.54 16.27
N PRO A 22 14.07 7.24 15.97
CA PRO A 22 14.05 8.27 14.93
C PRO A 22 14.88 9.48 15.34
N ALA A 23 15.74 9.94 14.43
CA ALA A 23 16.51 11.15 14.60
C ALA A 23 15.59 12.37 14.71
N LYS A 24 15.71 13.11 15.83
CA LYS A 24 15.06 14.41 16.02
C LYS A 24 15.60 15.40 14.98
N LYS A 25 14.73 15.88 14.08
CA LYS A 25 14.95 17.13 13.33
C LYS A 25 14.39 18.29 14.15
N GLY A 26 15.18 19.36 14.26
CA GLY A 26 14.71 20.68 14.68
C GLY A 26 15.76 21.47 15.43
N GLY A 27 16.38 22.43 14.75
CA GLY A 27 17.26 23.43 15.36
C GLY A 27 18.27 23.98 14.36
N ASP A 28 17.87 25.05 13.67
CA ASP A 28 18.68 25.92 12.82
C ASP A 28 20.10 26.15 13.35
N LEU A 29 21.07 26.26 12.43
CA LEU A 29 21.99 27.39 12.33
C LEU A 29 22.87 27.25 11.08
N LYS A 30 22.64 28.17 10.13
CA LYS A 30 23.58 28.76 9.16
C LYS A 30 24.92 28.05 8.93
N SER A 31 25.13 27.59 7.69
CA SER A 31 26.35 27.97 6.95
C SER A 31 26.16 27.75 5.46
N ALA A 32 26.24 28.86 4.74
CA ALA A 32 26.35 28.91 3.30
C ALA A 32 27.57 28.10 2.80
N LYS A 33 27.41 27.47 1.62
CA LYS A 33 28.33 27.54 0.47
C LYS A 33 27.93 26.48 -0.58
N THR A 34 27.15 26.92 -1.57
CA THR A 34 27.32 26.50 -2.96
C THR A 34 28.51 27.27 -3.56
N PRO A 35 29.32 26.63 -4.41
CA PRO A 35 29.34 27.04 -5.82
C PRO A 35 29.33 25.82 -6.76
N GLN A 36 28.42 25.77 -7.73
CA GLN A 36 28.56 26.37 -9.07
C GLN A 36 29.40 25.49 -10.02
N THR A 37 28.63 24.77 -10.84
CA THR A 37 28.90 24.32 -12.21
C THR A 37 30.20 24.79 -12.88
N LEU A 38 31.04 23.86 -13.33
CA LEU A 38 32.01 24.10 -14.39
C LEU A 38 31.48 23.51 -15.69
N SER A 39 30.89 24.38 -16.50
CA SER A 39 30.54 24.13 -17.90
C SER A 39 31.79 24.26 -18.78
N ALA A 40 31.88 23.35 -19.75
CA ALA A 40 32.82 23.27 -20.86
C ALA A 40 33.40 24.61 -21.36
N LYS A 41 34.73 24.65 -21.56
CA LYS A 41 35.35 25.62 -22.47
C LYS A 41 36.07 24.91 -23.61
N LYS A 42 35.51 25.15 -24.78
CA LYS A 42 35.83 24.64 -26.10
C LYS A 42 37.11 25.28 -26.65
N ARG A 43 37.69 24.53 -27.59
CA ARG A 43 38.81 24.80 -28.50
C ARG A 43 38.97 26.25 -28.98
N ARG A 44 40.24 26.58 -29.17
CA ARG A 44 40.85 27.66 -29.96
C ARG A 44 40.46 27.54 -31.45
N ASP A 45 40.15 28.66 -32.09
CA ASP A 45 40.36 28.85 -33.54
C ASP A 45 40.59 30.35 -33.86
N PRO A 46 41.49 30.71 -34.80
CA PRO A 46 41.83 32.08 -35.17
C PRO A 46 41.04 32.53 -36.42
N GLY A 47 40.54 33.77 -36.43
CA GLY A 47 39.76 34.28 -37.56
C GLY A 47 39.66 35.80 -37.57
N ASP A 48 40.22 36.35 -38.63
CA ASP A 48 40.46 37.72 -39.09
C ASP A 48 39.21 38.63 -39.32
N THR A 49 39.51 39.91 -39.51
CA THR A 49 38.77 41.02 -40.16
C THR A 49 37.95 42.00 -39.30
N GLY A 50 38.25 43.31 -39.45
CA GLY A 50 37.31 44.35 -39.01
C GLY A 50 37.73 45.82 -38.83
N ASN A 51 38.56 46.39 -39.72
CA ASN A 51 38.49 47.77 -40.27
C ASN A 51 38.36 49.09 -39.43
N LYS A 52 39.16 50.07 -39.91
CA LYS A 52 39.03 51.55 -39.93
C LYS A 52 39.34 52.32 -38.64
N SER A 53 40.30 53.25 -38.60
CA SER A 53 40.30 54.50 -39.38
C SER A 53 41.68 55.24 -39.38
N THR A 54 41.89 56.04 -40.43
CA THR A 54 43.00 56.92 -40.89
C THR A 54 43.29 58.16 -40.00
N PRO A 55 44.12 59.16 -40.40
CA PRO A 55 45.53 59.18 -40.87
C PRO A 55 46.39 60.25 -40.14
N ASP A 56 47.71 60.29 -40.35
CA ASP A 56 48.45 61.48 -40.86
C ASP A 56 49.99 61.43 -40.70
N SER A 57 50.65 61.99 -41.72
CA SER A 57 51.96 62.69 -41.69
C SER A 57 53.28 61.92 -41.73
N ASN A 58 53.67 61.55 -42.96
CA ASN A 58 54.90 61.92 -43.71
C ASN A 58 56.24 62.25 -43.00
N GLY A 59 57.33 61.68 -43.55
CA GLY A 59 58.76 61.95 -43.28
C GLY A 59 59.47 60.65 -42.88
N GLU A 60 60.56 60.16 -43.48
CA GLU A 60 61.60 60.77 -44.30
C GLU A 60 62.45 59.63 -44.93
N ASN A 61 63.17 59.95 -46.00
CA ASN A 61 63.99 59.04 -46.80
C ASN A 61 65.12 58.34 -46.00
N GLY A 62 65.36 57.06 -46.30
CA GLY A 62 66.52 56.31 -45.80
C GLY A 62 66.82 55.06 -46.65
N SER A 63 67.31 55.26 -47.86
CA SER A 63 67.88 54.21 -48.71
C SER A 63 69.29 53.86 -48.22
N VAL A 64 69.56 52.63 -47.73
CA VAL A 64 70.89 52.00 -47.83
C VAL A 64 70.82 50.46 -47.78
N ALA A 65 71.22 49.85 -48.91
CA ALA A 65 71.90 48.56 -49.15
C ALA A 65 71.35 47.20 -48.62
N PRO A 66 71.28 46.16 -49.50
CA PRO A 66 71.27 44.77 -49.08
C PRO A 66 72.69 44.36 -48.68
N MET A 67 72.89 44.00 -47.41
CA MET A 67 74.16 43.46 -46.92
C MET A 67 74.32 42.02 -47.42
N THR A 68 74.87 41.86 -48.63
CA THR A 68 75.58 40.64 -48.99
C THR A 68 76.96 40.65 -48.33
N GLN A 69 77.39 39.45 -47.93
CA GLN A 69 78.73 39.01 -47.53
C GLN A 69 79.00 38.97 -46.02
N SER A 70 79.09 37.74 -45.51
CA SER A 70 80.41 37.22 -45.14
C SER A 70 80.36 35.69 -45.20
N GLY A 71 80.81 35.15 -46.32
CA GLY A 71 81.31 33.79 -46.39
C GLY A 71 82.77 33.78 -45.95
N ALA A 72 83.20 32.62 -45.48
CA ALA A 72 84.55 32.25 -45.04
C ALA A 72 84.90 32.65 -43.60
N GLU A 73 84.52 31.79 -42.65
CA GLU A 73 85.47 30.98 -41.84
C GLU A 73 84.72 30.15 -40.77
N ASN A 74 83.81 29.24 -41.16
CA ASN A 74 83.30 28.13 -40.29
C ASN A 74 82.83 26.90 -41.11
N LYS A 75 83.41 26.70 -42.30
CA LYS A 75 82.90 25.74 -43.30
C LYS A 75 82.77 24.25 -42.87
N PRO A 76 83.60 23.71 -41.96
CA PRO A 76 83.36 22.36 -41.41
C PRO A 76 82.33 22.39 -40.26
N LYS A 77 82.36 23.40 -39.38
CA LYS A 77 81.47 23.52 -38.21
C LYS A 77 80.00 23.67 -38.59
N ASP A 78 79.71 24.51 -39.59
CA ASP A 78 78.33 24.74 -40.02
C ASP A 78 77.71 23.48 -40.65
N LYS A 79 78.52 22.63 -41.29
CA LYS A 79 78.08 21.37 -41.89
C LYS A 79 77.76 20.31 -40.83
N ASP A 80 78.59 20.21 -39.81
CA ASP A 80 78.38 19.30 -38.68
C ASP A 80 77.16 19.74 -37.84
N GLU A 81 76.98 21.04 -37.64
CA GLU A 81 75.80 21.61 -36.97
C GLU A 81 74.50 21.37 -37.77
N ILE A 82 74.54 21.52 -39.09
CA ILE A 82 73.40 21.15 -39.96
C ILE A 82 73.10 19.65 -39.87
N GLY A 83 74.12 18.80 -39.71
CA GLY A 83 73.96 17.36 -39.47
C GLY A 83 73.23 17.07 -38.16
N LEU A 84 73.68 17.68 -37.06
CA LEU A 84 73.06 17.55 -35.73
C LEU A 84 71.62 18.07 -35.70
N LEU A 85 71.35 19.21 -36.33
CA LEU A 85 70.00 19.76 -36.43
C LEU A 85 69.06 18.84 -37.22
N ARG A 86 69.58 18.18 -38.26
CA ARG A 86 68.81 17.23 -39.08
C ARG A 86 68.45 15.98 -38.28
N GLU A 87 69.41 15.43 -37.54
CA GLU A 87 69.17 14.30 -36.62
C GLU A 87 68.16 14.67 -35.52
N GLN A 88 68.24 15.89 -34.98
CA GLN A 88 67.25 16.37 -34.00
C GLN A 88 65.85 16.51 -34.61
N VAL A 89 65.74 16.97 -35.86
CA VAL A 89 64.45 17.02 -36.58
C VAL A 89 63.89 15.62 -36.80
N ASP A 90 64.73 14.67 -37.19
CA ASP A 90 64.32 13.27 -37.42
C ASP A 90 63.84 12.62 -36.12
N GLU A 91 64.55 12.85 -35.00
CA GLU A 91 64.14 12.36 -33.68
C GLU A 91 62.83 13.03 -33.20
N LEU A 92 62.66 14.34 -33.41
CA LEU A 92 61.41 15.03 -33.10
C LEU A 92 60.24 14.52 -33.95
N GLN A 93 60.47 14.23 -35.24
CA GLN A 93 59.46 13.63 -36.10
C GLN A 93 59.06 12.23 -35.62
N LYS A 94 60.03 11.40 -35.24
CA LYS A 94 59.76 10.08 -34.67
C LYS A 94 58.94 10.19 -33.38
N GLN A 95 59.31 11.08 -32.46
CA GLN A 95 58.56 11.33 -31.24
C GLN A 95 57.14 11.84 -31.52
N LEU A 96 56.95 12.69 -32.53
CA LEU A 96 55.63 13.16 -32.92
C LEU A 96 54.73 12.00 -33.35
N VAL A 97 55.24 11.07 -34.19
CA VAL A 97 54.49 9.89 -34.64
C VAL A 97 54.14 8.98 -33.46
N GLU A 98 55.07 8.70 -32.56
CA GLU A 98 54.80 7.91 -31.34
C GLU A 98 53.71 8.57 -30.46
N LYS A 99 53.73 9.91 -30.33
CA LYS A 99 52.70 10.65 -29.60
C LYS A 99 51.34 10.62 -30.30
N GLU A 100 51.29 10.70 -31.62
CA GLU A 100 50.06 10.59 -32.40
C GLU A 100 49.44 9.19 -32.29
N GLU A 101 50.26 8.14 -32.28
CA GLU A 101 49.81 6.76 -32.04
C GLU A 101 49.27 6.58 -30.62
N ALA A 102 49.98 7.09 -29.61
CA ALA A 102 49.53 7.08 -28.23
C ALA A 102 48.21 7.87 -28.05
N LEU A 103 48.06 9.01 -28.74
CA LEU A 103 46.84 9.79 -28.75
C LEU A 103 45.68 8.98 -29.36
N ARG A 104 45.90 8.34 -30.51
CA ARG A 104 44.89 7.50 -31.18
C ARG A 104 44.46 6.33 -30.28
N SER A 105 45.40 5.72 -29.56
CA SER A 105 45.10 4.67 -28.57
C SER A 105 44.25 5.20 -27.40
N ALA A 106 44.59 6.39 -26.87
CA ALA A 106 43.81 7.04 -25.82
C ALA A 106 42.39 7.40 -26.29
N GLU A 107 42.22 7.89 -27.52
CA GLU A 107 40.90 8.17 -28.10
C GLU A 107 40.04 6.91 -28.27
N SER A 108 40.66 5.77 -28.64
CA SER A 108 39.99 4.47 -28.69
C SER A 108 39.49 4.03 -27.31
N THR A 109 40.34 4.11 -26.29
CA THR A 109 39.95 3.71 -24.92
C THR A 109 38.87 4.62 -24.33
N VAL A 110 38.88 5.92 -24.63
CA VAL A 110 37.79 6.84 -24.27
C VAL A 110 36.48 6.44 -24.96
N SER A 111 36.54 6.04 -26.22
CA SER A 111 35.35 5.58 -26.97
C SER A 111 34.77 4.29 -26.37
N GLU A 112 35.63 3.33 -26.03
CA GLU A 112 35.23 2.12 -25.31
C GLU A 112 34.62 2.44 -23.94
N MET A 113 35.25 3.36 -23.18
CA MET A 113 34.75 3.79 -21.88
C MET A 113 33.36 4.44 -21.99
N ASN A 114 33.12 5.24 -23.02
CA ASN A 114 31.79 5.81 -23.30
C ASN A 114 30.74 4.72 -23.60
N ALA A 115 31.12 3.68 -24.34
CA ALA A 115 30.24 2.53 -24.58
C ALA A 115 29.92 1.79 -23.27
N VAL A 116 30.90 1.59 -22.40
CA VAL A 116 30.71 1.00 -21.07
C VAL A 116 29.80 1.87 -20.19
N TYR A 117 29.94 3.19 -20.21
CA TYR A 117 29.04 4.06 -19.46
C TYR A 117 27.58 3.95 -19.94
N SER A 118 27.36 3.87 -21.25
CA SER A 118 26.04 3.65 -21.81
C SER A 118 25.41 2.33 -21.35
N THR A 119 26.19 1.24 -21.32
CA THR A 119 25.68 -0.06 -20.82
C THR A 119 25.40 -0.03 -19.33
N VAL A 120 26.26 0.60 -18.53
CA VAL A 120 26.05 0.79 -17.08
C VAL A 120 24.77 1.57 -16.80
N ASP A 121 24.51 2.65 -17.52
CA ASP A 121 23.28 3.43 -17.35
C ASP A 121 22.03 2.66 -17.81
N GLY A 122 22.16 1.82 -18.85
CA GLY A 122 21.14 0.84 -19.22
C GLY A 122 20.82 -0.14 -18.10
N LEU A 123 21.84 -0.71 -17.47
CA LEU A 123 21.69 -1.65 -16.35
C LEU A 123 21.07 -0.97 -15.13
N LYS A 124 21.47 0.25 -14.78
CA LYS A 124 20.85 1.02 -13.69
C LYS A 124 19.35 1.20 -13.90
N ARG A 125 18.93 1.49 -15.14
CA ARG A 125 17.51 1.63 -15.49
C ARG A 125 16.75 0.31 -15.33
N GLN A 126 17.33 -0.80 -15.77
CA GLN A 126 16.73 -2.13 -15.58
C GLN A 126 16.61 -2.50 -14.09
N VAL A 127 17.62 -2.19 -13.28
CA VAL A 127 17.55 -2.39 -11.83
C VAL A 127 16.39 -1.61 -11.23
N ALA A 128 16.25 -0.32 -11.57
CA ALA A 128 15.15 0.51 -11.08
C ALA A 128 13.76 -0.03 -11.49
N GLU A 129 13.62 -0.52 -12.73
CA GLU A 129 12.38 -1.14 -13.21
C GLU A 129 12.05 -2.43 -12.44
N LYS A 130 13.05 -3.31 -12.25
CA LYS A 130 12.88 -4.55 -11.50
C LYS A 130 12.55 -4.27 -10.03
N GLU A 131 13.17 -3.27 -9.41
CA GLU A 131 12.81 -2.83 -8.06
C GLU A 131 11.38 -2.32 -7.97
N ALA A 132 10.89 -1.58 -8.98
CA ALA A 132 9.51 -1.13 -9.04
C ALA A 132 8.53 -2.32 -9.13
N LEU A 133 8.84 -3.31 -9.97
CA LEU A 133 8.05 -4.55 -10.07
C LEU A 133 8.04 -5.34 -8.76
N ILE A 134 9.17 -5.45 -8.07
CA ILE A 134 9.24 -6.11 -6.75
C ILE A 134 8.37 -5.37 -5.73
N LYS A 135 8.43 -4.03 -5.70
CA LYS A 135 7.58 -3.22 -4.81
C LYS A 135 6.10 -3.41 -5.11
N TYR A 136 5.72 -3.43 -6.39
CA TYR A 136 4.35 -3.69 -6.82
C TYR A 136 3.88 -5.09 -6.40
N ALA A 137 4.66 -6.13 -6.68
CA ALA A 137 4.32 -7.51 -6.32
C ALA A 137 4.20 -7.68 -4.80
N ASN A 138 5.08 -7.05 -4.02
CA ASN A 138 5.00 -7.09 -2.56
C ASN A 138 3.74 -6.38 -2.05
N SER A 139 3.37 -5.24 -2.64
CA SER A 139 2.11 -4.54 -2.31
C SER A 139 0.88 -5.43 -2.56
N GLN A 140 0.83 -6.10 -3.72
CA GLN A 140 -0.22 -7.06 -4.03
C GLN A 140 -0.28 -8.22 -3.04
N LEU A 141 0.88 -8.77 -2.64
CA LEU A 141 0.96 -9.83 -1.63
C LEU A 141 0.43 -9.37 -0.27
N GLN A 142 0.78 -8.16 0.18
CA GLN A 142 0.26 -7.62 1.44
C GLN A 142 -1.25 -7.43 1.39
N ASN A 143 -1.79 -6.92 0.28
CA ASN A 143 -3.23 -6.79 0.09
C ASN A 143 -3.94 -8.16 0.16
N ALA A 144 -3.44 -9.15 -0.59
CA ALA A 144 -3.98 -10.50 -0.57
C ALA A 144 -3.95 -11.12 0.84
N LYS A 145 -2.90 -10.85 1.62
CA LYS A 145 -2.80 -11.30 3.02
C LYS A 145 -3.87 -10.68 3.92
N ILE A 146 -4.17 -9.39 3.75
CA ILE A 146 -5.25 -8.70 4.47
C ILE A 146 -6.59 -9.34 4.10
N MET A 147 -6.87 -9.48 2.79
CA MET A 147 -8.12 -10.12 2.34
C MET A 147 -8.27 -11.54 2.89
N LEU A 148 -7.20 -12.32 2.94
CA LEU A 148 -7.23 -13.67 3.50
C LEU A 148 -7.58 -13.65 4.99
N ALA A 149 -7.00 -12.72 5.77
CA ALA A 149 -7.32 -12.56 7.18
C ALA A 149 -8.80 -12.16 7.39
N ASP A 150 -9.34 -11.27 6.56
CA ASP A 150 -10.75 -10.88 6.62
C ASP A 150 -11.69 -12.06 6.30
N LYS A 151 -11.32 -12.88 5.30
CA LYS A 151 -12.05 -14.11 4.96
C LYS A 151 -11.98 -15.14 6.09
N GLN A 152 -10.82 -15.29 6.72
CA GLN A 152 -10.64 -16.17 7.88
C GLN A 152 -11.52 -15.74 9.05
N ALA A 153 -11.54 -14.44 9.39
CA ALA A 153 -12.40 -13.90 10.44
C ALA A 153 -13.89 -14.09 10.12
N SER A 154 -14.28 -13.93 8.85
CA SER A 154 -15.66 -14.17 8.40
C SER A 154 -16.07 -15.64 8.53
N LEU A 155 -15.16 -16.57 8.23
CA LEU A 155 -15.38 -18.01 8.39
C LEU A 155 -15.53 -18.39 9.87
N GLU A 156 -14.65 -17.91 10.74
CA GLU A 156 -14.72 -18.18 12.19
C GLU A 156 -16.03 -17.65 12.80
N LYS A 157 -16.47 -16.46 12.37
CA LYS A 157 -17.77 -15.92 12.77
C LYS A 157 -18.91 -16.85 12.35
N LEU A 158 -18.94 -17.27 11.08
CA LEU A 158 -19.98 -18.17 10.58
C LEU A 158 -19.96 -19.51 11.30
N GLU A 159 -18.79 -20.07 11.59
CA GLU A 159 -18.64 -21.31 12.35
C GLU A 159 -19.22 -21.17 13.76
N TRP A 160 -18.99 -20.03 14.42
CA TRP A 160 -19.57 -19.73 15.73
C TRP A 160 -21.09 -19.56 15.67
N GLU A 161 -21.62 -18.88 14.65
CA GLU A 161 -23.07 -18.77 14.41
C GLU A 161 -23.71 -20.15 14.17
N VAL A 162 -23.06 -21.02 13.40
CA VAL A 162 -23.54 -22.40 13.17
C VAL A 162 -23.53 -23.20 14.47
N LYS A 163 -22.45 -23.15 15.27
CA LYS A 163 -22.37 -23.87 16.55
C LYS A 163 -23.45 -23.42 17.53
N THR A 164 -23.64 -22.10 17.65
CA THR A 164 -24.66 -21.53 18.55
C THR A 164 -26.08 -21.83 18.06
N SER A 165 -26.33 -21.79 16.76
CA SER A 165 -27.62 -22.19 16.19
C SER A 165 -27.89 -23.68 16.38
N ASN A 166 -26.90 -24.55 16.15
CA ASN A 166 -27.05 -25.99 16.34
C ASN A 166 -27.39 -26.32 17.80
N LYS A 167 -26.74 -25.63 18.75
CA LYS A 167 -27.06 -25.78 20.17
C LYS A 167 -28.51 -25.41 20.49
N LYS A 168 -29.02 -24.30 19.94
CA LYS A 168 -30.43 -23.91 20.09
C LYS A 168 -31.39 -24.94 19.50
N VAL A 169 -31.02 -25.57 18.38
CA VAL A 169 -31.81 -26.64 17.77
C VAL A 169 -31.84 -27.88 18.68
N GLU A 170 -30.71 -28.27 19.25
CA GLU A 170 -30.66 -29.37 20.23
C GLU A 170 -31.53 -29.09 21.47
N ASP A 171 -31.47 -27.86 22.00
CA ASP A 171 -32.27 -27.46 23.16
C ASP A 171 -33.77 -27.49 22.84
N LEU A 172 -34.19 -26.91 21.72
CA LEU A 172 -35.58 -26.96 21.25
C LEU A 172 -36.06 -28.39 20.97
N GLN A 173 -35.20 -29.26 20.45
CA GLN A 173 -35.53 -30.66 20.24
C GLN A 173 -35.79 -31.37 21.59
N GLY A 174 -34.99 -31.05 22.62
CA GLY A 174 -35.21 -31.53 23.98
C GLY A 174 -36.55 -31.05 24.56
N ASP A 175 -36.88 -29.78 24.38
CA ASP A 175 -38.15 -29.20 24.82
C ASP A 175 -39.36 -29.88 24.16
N VAL A 176 -39.29 -30.16 22.86
CA VAL A 176 -40.34 -30.90 22.13
C VAL A 176 -40.51 -32.31 22.68
N SER A 177 -39.42 -33.04 22.93
CA SER A 177 -39.49 -34.37 23.55
C SER A 177 -40.08 -34.34 24.97
N ASN A 178 -39.80 -33.30 25.75
CA ASN A 178 -40.40 -33.12 27.07
C ASN A 178 -41.91 -32.85 26.98
N MET A 179 -42.32 -31.94 26.09
CA MET A 179 -43.74 -31.66 25.85
C MET A 179 -44.49 -32.89 25.33
N GLU A 180 -43.89 -33.72 24.49
CA GLU A 180 -44.50 -34.97 24.01
C GLU A 180 -44.78 -35.94 25.17
N PHE A 181 -43.87 -36.03 26.14
CA PHE A 181 -44.08 -36.82 27.36
C PHE A 181 -45.20 -36.26 28.23
N GLU A 182 -45.22 -34.94 28.45
CA GLU A 182 -46.28 -34.26 29.20
C GLU A 182 -47.65 -34.44 28.55
N ILE A 183 -47.76 -34.23 27.22
CA ILE A 183 -48.99 -34.45 26.45
C ILE A 183 -49.44 -35.91 26.58
N SER A 184 -48.53 -36.88 26.46
CA SER A 184 -48.86 -38.30 26.63
C SER A 184 -49.39 -38.59 28.04
N SER A 185 -48.82 -37.96 29.06
CA SER A 185 -49.32 -38.05 30.43
C SER A 185 -50.72 -37.43 30.59
N PHE A 186 -51.00 -36.31 29.93
CA PHE A 186 -52.33 -35.70 29.95
C PHE A 186 -53.36 -36.55 29.20
N VAL A 187 -53.02 -37.07 28.02
CA VAL A 187 -53.89 -37.93 27.22
C VAL A 187 -54.30 -39.19 28.01
N THR A 188 -53.34 -39.86 28.66
CA THR A 188 -53.63 -41.04 29.49
C THR A 188 -54.50 -40.70 30.71
N LEU A 189 -54.32 -39.52 31.31
CA LEU A 189 -55.20 -39.03 32.38
C LEU A 189 -56.64 -38.81 31.87
N PHE A 190 -56.80 -38.16 30.72
CA PHE A 190 -58.12 -37.92 30.12
C PHE A 190 -58.81 -39.22 29.71
N GLU A 191 -58.09 -40.18 29.13
CA GLU A 191 -58.62 -41.49 28.76
C GLU A 191 -59.15 -42.22 30.00
N LYS A 192 -58.39 -42.21 31.11
CA LYS A 192 -58.81 -42.79 32.38
C LYS A 192 -60.03 -42.08 32.97
N ILE A 193 -60.07 -40.75 32.97
CA ILE A 193 -61.25 -39.99 33.45
C ILE A 193 -62.48 -40.32 32.57
N SER A 194 -62.32 -40.41 31.26
CA SER A 194 -63.41 -40.74 30.33
C SER A 194 -63.96 -42.15 30.56
N GLU A 195 -63.11 -43.13 30.87
CA GLU A 195 -63.52 -44.49 31.26
C GLU A 195 -64.31 -44.47 32.58
N ASN A 196 -63.85 -43.70 33.57
CA ASN A 196 -64.52 -43.55 34.87
C ASN A 196 -65.89 -42.83 34.82
N VAL A 197 -66.11 -41.92 33.87
CA VAL A 197 -67.40 -41.20 33.70
C VAL A 197 -68.43 -42.01 32.90
N SER A 198 -67.99 -42.97 32.09
CA SER A 198 -68.90 -43.82 31.32
C SER A 198 -69.62 -44.89 32.16
N ASP A 199 -69.23 -45.10 33.42
CA ASP A 199 -69.77 -46.18 34.28
C ASP A 199 -70.77 -45.69 35.35
N ASP A 200 -70.99 -44.38 35.49
CA ASP A 200 -72.01 -43.86 36.40
C ASP A 200 -72.47 -42.44 36.01
N CYS A 201 -73.67 -42.34 35.42
CA CYS A 201 -74.57 -41.21 35.63
C CYS A 201 -75.98 -41.52 35.08
N HIS A 202 -76.85 -41.86 36.03
CA HIS A 202 -78.27 -41.62 35.94
C HIS A 202 -78.53 -40.10 35.76
N ASP A 203 -79.44 -39.77 34.85
CA ASP A 203 -80.20 -38.53 34.66
C ASP A 203 -79.90 -37.37 35.64
N GLY A 204 -79.23 -36.32 35.14
CA GLY A 204 -78.97 -35.10 35.90
C GLY A 204 -78.45 -33.98 35.01
N SER A 205 -79.35 -33.11 34.57
CA SER A 205 -79.12 -31.90 33.76
C SER A 205 -77.97 -31.03 34.30
N ILE A 206 -76.93 -30.80 33.48
CA ILE A 206 -75.86 -29.83 33.74
C ILE A 206 -76.31 -28.44 33.23
N PRO A 207 -76.19 -27.36 34.02
CA PRO A 207 -76.53 -26.02 33.56
C PRO A 207 -75.47 -25.49 32.59
N SER A 208 -75.94 -25.04 31.42
CA SER A 208 -75.13 -24.38 30.38
C SER A 208 -74.62 -23.04 30.91
N TYR A 209 -73.35 -22.98 31.29
CA TYR A 209 -72.68 -21.71 31.57
C TYR A 209 -72.46 -20.94 30.26
N ASP A 210 -72.92 -19.69 30.26
CA ASP A 210 -72.90 -18.75 29.15
C ASP A 210 -71.47 -18.38 28.75
N LEU A 211 -71.06 -18.81 27.55
CA LEU A 211 -69.71 -18.65 27.01
C LEU A 211 -69.46 -17.23 26.46
N GLU A 212 -70.50 -16.42 26.29
CA GLU A 212 -70.44 -15.06 25.73
C GLU A 212 -69.69 -14.07 26.66
N ALA A 213 -69.70 -14.32 27.97
CA ALA A 213 -69.01 -13.46 28.94
C ALA A 213 -67.47 -13.52 28.83
N LEU A 214 -66.91 -14.58 28.24
CA LEU A 214 -65.45 -14.74 28.06
C LEU A 214 -64.94 -14.13 26.74
N GLN A 215 -65.80 -13.98 25.72
CA GLN A 215 -65.42 -13.32 24.47
C GLN A 215 -65.19 -11.81 24.64
N SER A 216 -65.85 -11.19 25.62
CA SER A 216 -65.75 -9.75 25.89
C SER A 216 -64.38 -9.33 26.48
N VAL A 217 -63.65 -10.25 27.12
CA VAL A 217 -62.31 -9.97 27.66
C VAL A 217 -61.23 -10.07 26.57
N SER A 218 -61.45 -10.92 25.56
CA SER A 218 -60.51 -11.14 24.45
C SER A 218 -60.39 -9.96 23.48
N GLU A 219 -61.41 -9.10 23.37
CA GLU A 219 -61.41 -8.01 22.38
C GLU A 219 -60.55 -6.82 22.83
N ILE A 220 -60.44 -6.59 24.15
CA ILE A 220 -59.54 -5.60 24.75
C ILE A 220 -58.07 -5.97 24.57
N ASP A 221 -57.71 -7.23 24.81
CA ASP A 221 -56.33 -7.70 24.61
C ASP A 221 -55.91 -7.63 23.14
N LYS A 222 -56.86 -7.85 22.22
CA LYS A 222 -56.61 -7.74 20.77
C LYS A 222 -56.28 -6.30 20.34
N ILE A 223 -56.97 -5.31 20.90
CA ILE A 223 -56.72 -3.88 20.61
C ILE A 223 -55.32 -3.47 21.11
N GLU A 224 -54.89 -4.00 22.26
CA GLU A 224 -53.55 -3.74 22.81
C GLU A 224 -52.44 -4.36 21.96
N VAL A 225 -52.63 -5.60 21.49
CA VAL A 225 -51.70 -6.28 20.58
C VAL A 225 -51.56 -5.54 19.25
N ASP A 226 -52.67 -5.09 18.64
CA ASP A 226 -52.64 -4.33 17.39
C ASP A 226 -51.89 -3.00 17.53
N LYS A 227 -52.04 -2.34 18.68
CA LYS A 227 -51.34 -1.08 19.00
C LYS A 227 -49.84 -1.28 19.18
N ILE A 228 -49.42 -2.36 19.86
CA ILE A 228 -48.01 -2.72 19.99
C ILE A 228 -47.41 -2.98 18.61
N GLU A 229 -48.09 -3.74 17.76
CA GLU A 229 -47.58 -4.06 16.42
C GLU A 229 -47.48 -2.80 15.52
N GLN A 230 -48.43 -1.87 15.62
CA GLN A 230 -48.37 -0.58 14.91
C GLN A 230 -47.13 0.25 15.29
N GLU A 231 -46.81 0.34 16.58
CA GLU A 231 -45.61 1.07 17.05
C GLU A 231 -44.32 0.32 16.66
N ARG A 232 -44.33 -1.01 16.58
CA ARG A 232 -43.18 -1.80 16.06
C ARG A 232 -42.91 -1.52 14.60
N VAL A 233 -43.95 -1.42 13.76
CA VAL A 233 -43.81 -1.04 12.35
C VAL A 233 -43.24 0.37 12.23
N THR A 234 -43.77 1.33 13.01
CA THR A 234 -43.29 2.72 13.03
C THR A 234 -41.81 2.81 13.42
N TYR A 235 -41.37 2.05 14.42
CA TYR A 235 -39.96 1.97 14.81
C TYR A 235 -39.08 1.35 13.72
N ALA A 236 -39.56 0.31 13.02
CA ALA A 236 -38.84 -0.32 11.93
C ALA A 236 -38.66 0.63 10.73
N GLU A 237 -39.68 1.41 10.39
CA GLU A 237 -39.61 2.44 9.34
C GLU A 237 -38.63 3.56 9.70
N ALA A 238 -38.67 4.06 10.93
CA ALA A 238 -37.72 5.06 11.42
C ALA A 238 -36.28 4.53 11.37
N LEU A 239 -36.05 3.27 11.73
CA LEU A 239 -34.74 2.61 11.61
C LEU A 239 -34.28 2.48 10.15
N ALA A 240 -35.19 2.17 9.23
CA ALA A 240 -34.87 2.11 7.81
C ALA A 240 -34.50 3.50 7.27
N ALA A 241 -35.24 4.53 7.66
CA ALA A 241 -34.96 5.92 7.28
C ALA A 241 -33.61 6.42 7.84
N ALA A 242 -33.30 6.14 9.11
CA ALA A 242 -32.02 6.49 9.72
C ALA A 242 -30.84 5.72 9.10
N ARG A 243 -31.05 4.46 8.67
CA ARG A 243 -30.03 3.68 7.95
C ARG A 243 -29.80 4.21 6.53
N ALA A 244 -30.83 4.71 5.87
CA ALA A 244 -30.72 5.34 4.56
C ALA A 244 -30.04 6.72 4.64
N ASN A 245 -30.37 7.52 5.65
CA ASN A 245 -29.84 8.86 5.88
C ASN A 245 -29.63 9.14 7.38
N PRO A 246 -28.40 8.98 7.91
CA PRO A 246 -28.11 9.17 9.33
C PRO A 246 -27.94 10.66 9.66
N ASN A 247 -29.04 11.39 9.69
CA ASN A 247 -29.10 12.77 10.18
C ASN A 247 -29.68 12.81 11.61
N GLU A 248 -29.51 13.95 12.31
CA GLU A 248 -29.94 14.12 13.70
C GLU A 248 -31.47 14.00 13.86
N GLU A 249 -32.23 14.46 12.87
CA GLU A 249 -33.70 14.35 12.84
C GLU A 249 -34.16 12.88 12.79
N GLN A 250 -33.58 12.04 11.91
CA GLN A 250 -33.94 10.62 11.82
C GLN A 250 -33.51 9.85 13.08
N LEU A 251 -32.38 10.19 13.68
CA LEU A 251 -31.96 9.62 14.97
C LEU A 251 -32.92 10.00 16.10
N SER A 252 -33.43 11.23 16.10
CA SER A 252 -34.46 11.67 17.06
C SER A 252 -35.79 10.93 16.88
N SER A 253 -36.24 10.73 15.63
CA SER A 253 -37.43 9.96 15.30
C SER A 253 -37.32 8.49 15.73
N VAL A 254 -36.15 7.87 15.57
CA VAL A 254 -35.88 6.50 16.06
C VAL A 254 -35.95 6.44 17.59
N ALA A 255 -35.36 7.42 18.28
CA ALA A 255 -35.40 7.48 19.73
C ALA A 255 -36.82 7.68 20.28
N GLU A 256 -37.64 8.50 19.62
CA GLU A 256 -39.03 8.72 19.98
C GLU A 256 -39.88 7.47 19.73
N ALA A 257 -39.79 6.85 18.54
CA ALA A 257 -40.52 5.62 18.22
C ALA A 257 -40.12 4.47 19.16
N ARG A 258 -38.84 4.37 19.53
CA ARG A 258 -38.37 3.40 20.54
C ARG A 258 -38.99 3.65 21.91
N SER A 259 -39.10 4.92 22.32
CA SER A 259 -39.68 5.29 23.62
C SER A 259 -41.17 4.95 23.68
N ARG A 260 -41.92 5.21 22.60
CA ARG A 260 -43.35 4.86 22.50
C ARG A 260 -43.56 3.35 22.59
N LEU A 261 -42.75 2.56 21.88
CA LEU A 261 -42.81 1.11 21.94
C LEU A 261 -42.45 0.57 23.33
N GLN A 262 -41.44 1.16 23.99
CA GLN A 262 -41.04 0.74 25.33
C GLN A 262 -42.14 0.96 26.37
N VAL A 263 -42.93 2.03 26.26
CA VAL A 263 -44.05 2.29 27.16
C VAL A 263 -45.13 1.19 27.04
N LEU A 264 -45.36 0.63 25.85
CA LEU A 264 -46.37 -0.41 25.64
C LEU A 264 -45.90 -1.83 25.98
N VAL A 265 -44.58 -2.08 25.97
CA VAL A 265 -44.01 -3.43 26.20
C VAL A 265 -43.59 -3.65 27.66
N VAL A 266 -43.45 -2.59 28.46
CA VAL A 266 -42.97 -2.63 29.85
C VAL A 266 -44.11 -2.36 30.86
N GLN A 267 -45.37 -2.44 30.44
CA GLN A 267 -46.52 -2.37 31.37
C GLN A 267 -46.75 -3.67 32.14
#